data_AF-A0A6P2R5X1-F1
#
_entry.id   AF-A0A6P2R5X1-F1
#
_cell.length_a   1.000
_cell.length_b   1.000
_cell.length_c   1.000
_cell.angle_alpha   90.00
_cell.angle_beta   90.00
_cell.angle_gamma   90.00
#
_symmetry.space_group_name_H-M   'P 1'
#
loop_
_entity.id
_entity.type
_entity.pdbx_description
1 polymer ?
#
loop_
_entity_poly.entity_id
_entity_poly.type
_entity_poly.pdbx_seq_one_letter_code
_entity_poly.pdbx_strand_id
1 'polypeptide(L)'
;MPIRSLRPLLTAAALSVSVASHAQQVGVVAFGVYYTPNAHLKAGTSLQIVPDDDKGIAHCCATITGPASKPANQIYDNLHDDRSEGRTIVAYALSLPKSVPADASGFGVVGTARFVRQGAQPEAVLDGGLPLAFSTCTSTEGTHYLGRKVGNGKLLVHLYQYFDGDLEPTCKDRDLK
;
A
#
# COMPACT_ATOMS: atom_id res chain seq x y z
N MET A 1 -46.24 37.57 9.06
CA MET A 1 -44.84 37.27 9.48
C MET A 1 -44.34 36.11 8.64
N PRO A 2 -43.32 36.26 7.76
CA PRO A 2 -42.77 35.13 7.03
C PRO A 2 -41.61 34.51 7.83
N ILE A 3 -41.69 33.20 8.07
CA ILE A 3 -40.61 32.41 8.65
C ILE A 3 -39.62 32.11 7.51
N ARG A 4 -38.42 32.72 7.59
CA ARG A 4 -37.30 32.46 6.67
C ARG A 4 -36.85 31.01 6.84
N SER A 5 -37.02 30.21 5.79
CA SER A 5 -36.40 28.89 5.68
C SER A 5 -34.89 29.06 5.41
N LEU A 6 -34.07 28.83 6.42
CA LEU A 6 -32.62 28.63 6.27
C LEU A 6 -32.39 27.19 5.78
N ARG A 7 -32.05 27.04 4.50
CA ARG A 7 -31.51 25.78 3.97
C ARG A 7 -30.07 25.58 4.49
N PRO A 8 -29.70 24.37 4.92
CA PRO A 8 -28.39 24.10 5.50
C PRO A 8 -27.34 23.95 4.39
N LEU A 9 -26.21 24.67 4.52
CA LEU A 9 -24.97 24.36 3.81
C LEU A 9 -24.26 23.23 4.57
N LEU A 10 -24.40 21.99 4.10
CA LEU A 10 -23.60 20.86 4.57
C LEU A 10 -23.34 19.91 3.40
N THR A 11 -22.30 20.19 2.61
CA THR A 11 -21.76 19.21 1.64
C THR A 11 -20.30 19.55 1.30
N ALA A 12 -19.35 19.20 2.17
CA ALA A 12 -17.93 19.19 1.78
C ALA A 12 -16.99 18.36 2.71
N ALA A 13 -17.48 17.36 3.45
CA ALA A 13 -16.63 16.58 4.37
C ALA A 13 -16.44 15.10 3.98
N ALA A 14 -17.11 14.59 2.95
CA ALA A 14 -17.14 13.14 2.67
C ALA A 14 -16.04 12.64 1.70
N LEU A 15 -15.38 13.51 0.93
CA LEU A 15 -14.47 13.09 -0.14
C LEU A 15 -13.05 12.78 0.36
N SER A 16 -12.57 13.49 1.39
CA SER A 16 -11.21 13.33 1.93
C SER A 16 -11.04 12.07 2.79
N VAL A 17 -12.09 11.62 3.47
CA VAL A 17 -12.07 10.36 4.26
C VAL A 17 -11.91 9.15 3.36
N SER A 18 -12.44 9.21 2.13
CA SER A 18 -12.43 8.09 1.19
C SER A 18 -11.02 7.77 0.67
N VAL A 19 -10.20 8.76 0.28
CA VAL A 19 -8.91 8.48 -0.38
C VAL A 19 -7.92 7.79 0.57
N ALA A 20 -7.86 8.25 1.82
CA ALA A 20 -6.98 7.66 2.83
C ALA A 20 -7.39 6.22 3.19
N SER A 21 -8.68 5.91 3.23
CA SER A 21 -9.17 4.55 3.48
C SER A 21 -8.89 3.59 2.33
N HIS A 22 -8.93 4.05 1.07
CA HIS A 22 -8.59 3.20 -0.08
C HIS A 22 -7.08 2.90 -0.12
N ALA A 23 -6.22 3.86 0.24
CA ALA A 23 -4.79 3.59 0.33
C ALA A 23 -4.42 2.54 1.40
N GLN A 24 -5.25 2.36 2.43
CA GLN A 24 -5.09 1.28 3.42
C GLN A 24 -5.36 -0.13 2.85
N GLN A 25 -5.83 -0.23 1.60
CA GLN A 25 -5.92 -1.51 0.89
C GLN A 25 -4.55 -2.02 0.44
N VAL A 26 -3.53 -1.17 0.44
CA VAL A 26 -2.18 -1.50 -0.03
C VAL A 26 -1.25 -1.73 1.16
N GLY A 27 -0.38 -2.72 1.02
CA GLY A 27 0.69 -3.01 1.96
C GLY A 27 1.87 -3.68 1.25
N VAL A 28 2.84 -4.13 2.04
CA VAL A 28 4.02 -4.86 1.56
C VAL A 28 3.86 -6.34 1.83
N VAL A 29 4.21 -7.17 0.86
CA VAL A 29 4.43 -8.61 1.07
C VAL A 29 5.92 -8.83 1.14
N ALA A 30 6.38 -9.59 2.13
CA ALA A 30 7.75 -10.10 2.19
C ALA A 30 7.76 -11.42 2.96
N PHE A 31 8.38 -12.45 2.38
CA PHE A 31 8.59 -13.76 3.02
C PHE A 31 7.30 -14.39 3.58
N GLY A 32 6.21 -14.36 2.80
CA GLY A 32 4.92 -14.92 3.21
C GLY A 32 4.16 -14.11 4.28
N VAL A 33 4.61 -12.90 4.61
CA VAL A 33 3.95 -11.99 5.55
C VAL A 33 3.48 -10.74 4.81
N TYR A 34 2.27 -10.30 5.12
CA TYR A 34 1.70 -9.04 4.66
C TYR A 34 1.74 -7.98 5.76
N TYR A 35 2.34 -6.83 5.45
CA TYR A 35 2.51 -5.70 6.35
C TYR A 35 1.68 -4.53 5.88
N THR A 36 0.87 -3.98 6.77
CA THR A 36 -0.11 -2.95 6.41
C THR A 36 -0.44 -2.05 7.58
N PRO A 37 -0.81 -0.78 7.35
CA PRO A 37 -1.41 0.06 8.38
C PRO A 37 -2.86 -0.34 8.72
N ASN A 38 -3.46 -1.30 8.00
CA ASN A 38 -4.84 -1.74 8.25
C ASN A 38 -4.90 -2.87 9.29
N ALA A 39 -5.20 -2.52 10.54
CA ALA A 39 -5.30 -3.44 11.67
C ALA A 39 -6.58 -4.30 11.73
N HIS A 40 -7.50 -4.14 10.77
CA HIS A 40 -8.85 -4.72 10.83
C HIS A 40 -9.10 -5.84 9.82
N LEU A 41 -8.05 -6.37 9.19
CA LEU A 41 -8.17 -7.48 8.25
C LEU A 41 -8.44 -8.80 8.98
N LYS A 42 -9.25 -9.66 8.35
CA LYS A 42 -9.70 -10.93 8.93
C LYS A 42 -9.04 -12.11 8.22
N ALA A 43 -8.98 -13.24 8.92
CA ALA A 43 -8.64 -14.51 8.27
C ALA A 43 -9.64 -14.80 7.14
N GLY A 44 -9.14 -15.34 6.01
CA GLY A 44 -9.92 -15.54 4.79
C GLY A 44 -9.95 -14.33 3.86
N THR A 45 -9.45 -13.16 4.27
CA THR A 45 -9.31 -12.00 3.37
C THR A 45 -8.33 -12.33 2.24
N SER A 46 -8.79 -12.13 1.00
CA SER A 46 -8.01 -12.33 -0.22
C SER A 46 -7.24 -11.07 -0.59
N LEU A 47 -6.03 -11.24 -1.12
CA LEU A 47 -5.21 -10.17 -1.66
C LEU A 47 -4.54 -10.60 -2.98
N GLN A 48 -4.39 -9.63 -3.86
CA GLN A 48 -3.58 -9.74 -5.08
C GLN A 48 -2.16 -9.30 -4.76
N ILE A 49 -1.16 -10.00 -5.30
CA ILE A 49 0.26 -9.72 -5.06
C ILE A 49 0.90 -9.24 -6.35
N VAL A 50 1.64 -8.13 -6.29
CA VAL A 50 2.52 -7.69 -7.37
C VAL A 50 3.96 -7.85 -6.89
N PRO A 51 4.68 -8.91 -7.32
CA PRO A 51 6.08 -9.09 -7.00
C PRO A 51 6.93 -7.95 -7.54
N ASP A 52 8.00 -7.63 -6.81
CA ASP A 52 9.04 -6.70 -7.23
C ASP A 52 10.06 -7.45 -8.11
N ASP A 53 9.62 -7.88 -9.30
CA ASP A 53 10.41 -8.70 -10.23
C ASP A 53 10.54 -8.09 -11.63
N ASP A 54 10.31 -6.78 -11.76
CA ASP A 54 10.29 -6.00 -13.01
C ASP A 54 9.23 -6.41 -14.05
N LYS A 55 8.47 -7.49 -13.82
CA LYS A 55 7.42 -7.93 -14.74
C LYS A 55 6.11 -7.17 -14.49
N GLY A 56 5.88 -6.73 -13.25
CA GLY A 56 4.68 -5.99 -12.86
C GLY A 56 3.40 -6.80 -13.09
N ILE A 57 3.48 -8.13 -13.05
CA ILE A 57 2.34 -9.02 -13.23
C ILE A 57 1.73 -9.29 -11.86
N ALA A 58 0.44 -8.99 -11.71
CA ALA A 58 -0.30 -9.30 -10.50
C ALA A 58 -0.68 -10.78 -10.45
N HIS A 59 -0.52 -11.40 -9.29
CA HIS A 59 -0.88 -12.78 -9.01
C HIS A 59 -2.06 -12.82 -8.04
N CYS A 60 -3.05 -13.64 -8.38
CA CYS A 60 -4.19 -13.93 -7.53
C CYS A 60 -4.17 -15.42 -7.10
N CYS A 61 -4.62 -15.77 -5.90
CA CYS A 61 -4.80 -14.89 -4.76
C CYS A 61 -4.18 -15.53 -3.53
N ALA A 62 -3.46 -14.71 -2.77
CA ALA A 62 -3.05 -15.09 -1.44
C ALA A 62 -4.17 -14.80 -0.45
N THR A 63 -4.16 -15.51 0.67
CA THR A 63 -5.20 -15.42 1.69
C THR A 63 -4.56 -15.15 3.04
N ILE A 64 -5.10 -14.19 3.79
CA ILE A 64 -4.71 -13.96 5.18
C ILE A 64 -5.16 -15.16 6.02
N THR A 65 -4.24 -15.80 6.72
CA THR A 65 -4.54 -16.93 7.62
C THR A 65 -4.72 -16.49 9.07
N GLY A 66 -4.15 -15.34 9.43
CA GLY A 66 -4.26 -14.76 10.77
C GLY A 66 -3.15 -13.74 11.03
N PRO A 67 -3.03 -13.24 12.27
CA PRO A 67 -1.91 -12.40 12.68
C PRO A 67 -0.58 -13.16 12.52
N ALA A 68 0.47 -12.45 12.09
CA ALA A 68 1.84 -12.94 12.13
C ALA A 68 2.62 -12.27 13.26
N SER A 69 3.63 -12.95 13.78
CA SER A 69 4.66 -12.29 14.58
C SER A 69 5.36 -11.25 13.71
N LYS A 70 5.48 -10.01 14.18
CA LYS A 70 6.29 -9.00 13.51
C LYS A 70 7.75 -9.50 13.50
N PRO A 71 8.39 -9.74 12.34
CA PRO A 71 9.76 -10.21 12.29
C PRO A 71 10.75 -9.08 12.58
N ALA A 72 12.03 -9.45 12.66
CA ALA A 72 13.16 -8.56 12.91
C ALA A 72 13.32 -7.45 11.84
N ASN A 73 12.84 -7.68 10.61
CA ASN A 73 12.86 -6.68 9.55
C ASN A 73 11.80 -5.62 9.85
N GLN A 74 12.27 -4.44 10.24
CA GLN A 74 11.38 -3.38 10.68
C GLN A 74 10.75 -2.71 9.45
N ILE A 75 9.47 -3.01 9.22
CA ILE A 75 8.65 -2.27 8.26
C ILE A 75 7.99 -1.08 8.95
N TYR A 76 8.17 0.10 8.35
CA TYR A 76 7.72 1.39 8.82
C TYR A 76 6.74 2.03 7.84
N ASP A 77 5.79 2.79 8.37
CA ASP A 77 5.03 3.76 7.57
C ASP A 77 5.80 5.08 7.56
N ASN A 78 6.26 5.48 6.38
CA ASN A 78 7.15 6.63 6.18
C ASN A 78 6.44 7.81 5.49
N LEU A 79 5.10 7.83 5.48
CA LEU A 79 4.35 8.97 4.97
C LEU A 79 4.58 10.22 5.84
N HIS A 80 5.17 11.26 5.24
CA HIS A 80 5.59 12.49 5.92
C HIS A 80 4.50 13.58 6.11
N ASP A 81 3.22 13.32 5.83
CA ASP A 81 2.16 14.34 6.02
C ASP A 81 2.05 14.71 7.52
N ASP A 82 2.01 16.02 7.85
CA ASP A 82 2.04 16.68 9.19
C ASP A 82 0.97 16.22 10.22
N ARG A 83 0.17 15.20 9.89
CA ARG A 83 -0.87 14.58 10.73
C ARG A 83 -0.65 13.09 10.97
N SER A 84 0.46 12.55 10.47
CA SER A 84 0.81 11.13 10.54
C SER A 84 1.70 10.91 11.75
N GLU A 85 1.12 10.97 12.96
CA GLU A 85 1.68 10.12 14.01
C GLU A 85 1.67 8.69 13.45
N GLY A 86 2.85 8.07 13.34
CA GLY A 86 3.10 6.90 12.52
C GLY A 86 2.01 5.85 12.66
N ARG A 87 1.33 5.53 11.55
CA ARG A 87 0.30 4.48 11.58
C ARG A 87 1.01 3.16 11.94
N THR A 88 0.49 2.48 12.96
CA THR A 88 1.05 1.21 13.41
C THR A 88 0.98 0.19 12.28
N ILE A 89 2.15 -0.30 11.85
CA ILE A 89 2.24 -1.42 10.93
C ILE A 89 1.95 -2.72 11.67
N VAL A 90 0.92 -3.42 11.22
CA VAL A 90 0.58 -4.78 11.66
C VAL A 90 1.04 -5.80 10.62
N ALA A 91 1.19 -7.05 11.06
CA ALA A 91 1.64 -8.16 10.23
C ALA A 91 0.60 -9.29 10.19
N TYR A 92 0.36 -9.83 9.01
CA TYR A 92 -0.55 -10.94 8.77
C TYR A 92 0.17 -12.06 8.03
N ALA A 93 -0.04 -13.30 8.47
CA ALA A 93 0.48 -14.47 7.78
C ALA A 93 -0.35 -14.74 6.53
N LEU A 94 0.33 -15.13 5.45
CA LEU A 94 -0.29 -15.45 4.17
C LEU A 94 -0.22 -16.95 3.85
N SER A 95 -1.30 -17.47 3.30
CA SER A 95 -1.26 -18.63 2.43
C SER A 95 -1.08 -18.13 0.99
N LEU A 96 0.07 -18.45 0.38
CA LEU A 96 0.42 -17.99 -0.97
C LEU A 96 -0.03 -19.01 -2.03
N PRO A 97 -0.51 -18.58 -3.21
CA PRO A 97 -0.73 -19.47 -4.34
C PRO A 97 0.62 -19.95 -4.90
N LYS A 98 0.65 -21.14 -5.51
CA LYS A 98 1.88 -21.73 -6.10
C LYS A 98 2.57 -20.85 -7.16
N SER A 99 1.83 -19.90 -7.74
CA SER A 99 2.35 -18.95 -8.72
C SER A 99 3.18 -17.82 -8.10
N VAL A 100 3.20 -17.69 -6.77
CA VAL A 100 3.98 -16.71 -6.02
C VAL A 100 5.04 -17.44 -5.19
N PRO A 101 6.35 -17.18 -5.41
CA PRO A 101 7.42 -17.73 -4.59
C PRO A 101 7.24 -17.39 -3.11
N ALA A 102 7.65 -18.28 -2.21
CA ALA A 102 7.50 -18.08 -0.77
C ALA A 102 8.35 -16.91 -0.22
N ASP A 103 9.45 -16.60 -0.90
CA ASP A 103 10.40 -15.52 -0.63
C ASP A 103 10.09 -14.24 -1.44
N ALA A 104 8.98 -14.21 -2.20
CA ALA A 104 8.59 -13.04 -2.96
C ALA A 104 8.40 -11.83 -2.05
N SER A 105 8.89 -10.69 -2.53
CA SER A 105 8.66 -9.36 -1.94
C SER A 105 7.97 -8.46 -2.96
N GLY A 106 7.20 -7.48 -2.50
CA GLY A 106 6.47 -6.57 -3.38
C GLY A 106 5.22 -5.98 -2.73
N PHE A 107 4.22 -5.65 -3.54
CA PHE A 107 2.97 -5.05 -3.08
C PHE A 107 1.90 -6.11 -2.85
N GLY A 108 1.15 -5.97 -1.77
CA GLY A 108 -0.11 -6.67 -1.54
C GLY A 108 -1.27 -5.69 -1.62
N VAL A 109 -2.33 -6.06 -2.34
CA VAL A 109 -3.54 -5.24 -2.48
C VAL A 109 -4.77 -6.06 -2.08
N VAL A 110 -5.45 -5.59 -1.03
CA VAL A 110 -6.64 -6.22 -0.46
C VAL A 110 -7.89 -5.76 -1.21
N GLY A 111 -8.82 -6.69 -1.45
CA GLY A 111 -10.07 -6.40 -2.15
C GLY A 111 -9.94 -6.51 -3.66
N THR A 112 -10.84 -5.84 -4.40
CA THR A 112 -10.85 -5.93 -5.86
C THR A 112 -10.01 -4.80 -6.44
N ALA A 113 -8.86 -5.14 -6.99
CA ALA A 113 -8.04 -4.22 -7.76
C ALA A 113 -7.95 -4.67 -9.22
N ARG A 114 -7.95 -3.72 -10.15
CA ARG A 114 -7.63 -3.98 -11.55
C ARG A 114 -6.23 -3.46 -11.83
N PHE A 115 -5.34 -4.38 -12.18
CA PHE A 115 -3.97 -4.04 -12.52
C PHE A 115 -3.81 -3.83 -14.01
N VAL A 116 -3.09 -2.77 -14.38
CA VAL A 116 -2.63 -2.50 -15.73
C VAL A 116 -1.15 -2.16 -15.68
N ARG A 117 -0.37 -2.64 -16.63
CA ARG A 117 1.03 -2.25 -16.75
C ARG A 117 1.11 -0.98 -17.61
N GLN A 118 1.57 0.13 -17.05
CA GLN A 118 1.84 1.36 -17.79
C GLN A 118 3.35 1.63 -17.79
N GLY A 119 4.01 1.36 -18.92
CA GLY A 119 5.46 1.47 -19.03
C GLY A 119 6.18 0.50 -18.07
N ALA A 120 7.07 1.06 -17.24
CA ALA A 120 7.88 0.29 -16.29
C ALA A 120 7.18 0.06 -14.94
N GLN A 121 6.05 0.72 -14.66
CA GLN A 121 5.38 0.66 -13.36
C GLN A 121 4.05 -0.09 -13.46
N PRO A 122 3.73 -0.98 -12.49
CA PRO A 122 2.40 -1.51 -12.36
C PRO A 122 1.46 -0.45 -11.77
N GLU A 123 0.32 -0.24 -12.40
CA GLU A 123 -0.77 0.58 -11.87
C GLU A 123 -1.94 -0.30 -11.43
N ALA A 124 -2.63 0.11 -10.37
CA ALA A 124 -3.87 -0.51 -9.95
C ALA A 124 -4.99 0.52 -9.78
N VAL A 125 -6.19 0.16 -10.22
CA VAL A 125 -7.41 0.83 -9.80
C VAL A 125 -7.96 0.07 -8.59
N LEU A 126 -7.88 0.69 -7.42
CA LEU A 126 -8.39 0.16 -6.17
C LEU A 126 -9.93 0.25 -6.11
N ASP A 127 -10.52 -0.38 -5.08
CA ASP A 127 -11.93 -0.18 -4.78
C ASP A 127 -12.23 1.32 -4.62
N GLY A 128 -13.44 1.74 -4.97
CA GLY A 128 -13.80 3.17 -5.01
C GLY A 128 -13.17 3.96 -6.18
N GLY A 129 -12.44 3.29 -7.08
CA GLY A 129 -11.94 3.88 -8.33
C GLY A 129 -10.69 4.75 -8.15
N LEU A 130 -9.89 4.50 -7.10
CA LEU A 130 -8.63 5.21 -6.87
C LEU A 130 -7.49 4.59 -7.69
N PRO A 131 -6.95 5.26 -8.73
CA PRO A 131 -5.80 4.76 -9.47
C PRO A 131 -4.50 5.08 -8.74
N LEU A 132 -3.67 4.06 -8.53
CA LEU A 132 -2.33 4.16 -7.96
C LEU A 132 -1.28 3.58 -8.93
N ALA A 133 -0.14 4.24 -9.05
CA ALA A 133 1.07 3.70 -9.65
C ALA A 133 2.02 3.22 -8.54
N PHE A 134 2.58 2.02 -8.71
CA PHE A 134 3.49 1.41 -7.76
C PHE A 134 4.93 1.49 -8.26
N SER A 135 5.85 1.72 -7.33
CA SER A 135 7.28 1.75 -7.61
C SER A 135 8.08 1.39 -6.38
N THR A 136 9.21 0.72 -6.58
CA THR A 136 10.20 0.41 -5.56
C THR A 136 11.49 1.17 -5.84
N CYS A 137 12.21 1.52 -4.79
CA CYS A 137 13.59 2.02 -4.88
C CYS A 137 14.33 1.72 -3.57
N THR A 138 15.65 1.75 -3.62
CA THR A 138 16.54 1.46 -2.50
C THR A 138 17.23 2.73 -1.98
N SER A 139 17.39 2.83 -0.67
CA SER A 139 18.33 3.71 0.02
C SER A 139 19.49 2.88 0.57
N THR A 140 20.48 3.52 1.21
CA THR A 140 21.59 2.81 1.88
C THR A 140 21.12 1.89 3.01
N GLU A 141 19.94 2.15 3.57
CA GLU A 141 19.43 1.50 4.77
C GLU A 141 18.27 0.54 4.45
N GLY A 142 17.68 0.61 3.26
CA GLY A 142 16.68 -0.35 2.87
C GLY A 142 15.85 -0.05 1.61
N THR A 143 14.68 -0.69 1.52
CA THR A 143 13.79 -0.59 0.34
C THR A 143 12.55 0.23 0.67
N HIS A 144 12.22 1.15 -0.22
CA HIS A 144 11.00 1.95 -0.20
C HIS A 144 9.98 1.38 -1.17
N TYR A 145 8.77 1.13 -0.67
CA TYR A 145 7.60 0.72 -1.43
C TYR A 145 6.64 1.88 -1.51
N LEU A 146 6.44 2.38 -2.73
CA LEU A 146 5.77 3.65 -2.96
C LEU A 146 4.51 3.43 -3.82
N GLY A 147 3.39 3.99 -3.37
CA GLY A 147 2.13 4.02 -4.11
C GLY A 147 1.68 5.46 -4.31
N ARG A 148 1.66 5.92 -5.56
CA ARG A 148 1.34 7.30 -5.93
C ARG A 148 0.02 7.38 -6.64
N LYS A 149 -0.76 8.42 -6.32
CA LYS A 149 -1.98 8.72 -7.07
C LYS A 149 -1.64 9.10 -8.52
N VAL A 150 -2.25 8.40 -9.47
CA VAL A 150 -2.12 8.74 -10.89
C VAL A 150 -2.73 10.13 -11.15
N GLY A 151 -2.03 10.95 -11.94
CA GLY A 151 -2.45 12.28 -12.36
C GLY A 151 -1.79 13.44 -11.61
N ASN A 152 -1.65 13.37 -10.28
CA ASN A 152 -0.97 14.41 -9.49
C ASN A 152 0.29 13.94 -8.76
N GLY A 153 0.61 12.64 -8.81
CA GLY A 153 1.81 12.07 -8.22
C GLY A 153 1.84 12.05 -6.70
N LYS A 154 0.76 12.44 -6.01
CA LYS A 154 0.74 12.48 -4.53
C LYS A 154 1.03 11.09 -3.96
N LEU A 155 1.99 11.03 -3.04
CA LEU A 155 2.30 9.81 -2.30
C LEU A 155 1.16 9.47 -1.33
N LEU A 156 0.62 8.26 -1.45
CA LEU A 156 -0.48 7.76 -0.61
C LEU A 156 -0.10 6.47 0.14
N VAL A 157 0.94 5.78 -0.31
CA VAL A 157 1.56 4.63 0.34
C VAL A 157 3.06 4.86 0.35
N HIS A 158 3.69 4.79 1.51
CA HIS A 158 5.13 4.81 1.66
C HIS A 158 5.50 3.86 2.79
N LEU A 159 5.83 2.64 2.43
CA LEU A 159 6.28 1.64 3.38
C LEU A 159 7.79 1.46 3.20
N TYR A 160 8.51 1.45 4.31
CA TYR A 160 9.95 1.35 4.31
C TYR A 160 10.38 0.08 5.04
N GLN A 161 11.11 -0.78 4.33
CA GLN A 161 11.68 -2.00 4.88
C GLN A 161 13.17 -1.77 5.14
N TYR A 162 13.54 -1.71 6.41
CA TYR A 162 14.93 -1.59 6.83
C TYR A 162 15.67 -2.93 6.69
N PHE A 163 16.92 -2.88 6.23
CA PHE A 163 17.85 -4.00 6.17
C PHE A 163 19.18 -3.60 6.81
N ASP A 164 19.82 -4.54 7.51
CA ASP A 164 21.14 -4.35 8.14
C ASP A 164 22.28 -4.64 7.14
N GLY A 165 22.25 -3.98 5.97
CA GLY A 165 23.21 -4.22 4.90
C GLY A 165 23.31 -3.07 3.90
N ASP A 166 24.48 -2.96 3.27
CA ASP A 166 24.76 -1.91 2.29
C ASP A 166 24.04 -2.20 0.97
N LEU A 167 22.92 -1.51 0.74
CA LEU A 167 22.24 -1.49 -0.55
C LEU A 167 22.72 -0.31 -1.40
N GLU A 168 22.94 -0.55 -2.69
CA GLU A 168 23.22 0.52 -3.64
C GLU A 168 21.98 1.43 -3.74
N PRO A 169 22.09 2.74 -3.45
CA PRO A 169 20.95 3.63 -3.47
C PRO A 169 20.45 3.89 -4.89
N THR A 170 19.16 3.68 -5.12
CA THR A 170 18.48 3.97 -6.39
C THR A 170 17.36 5.01 -6.25
N CYS A 171 16.92 5.32 -5.03
CA CYS A 171 15.95 6.37 -4.79
C CYS A 171 16.51 7.76 -5.13
N LYS A 172 15.73 8.59 -5.82
CA LYS A 172 15.99 10.02 -5.95
C LYS A 172 15.20 10.75 -4.88
N ASP A 173 15.69 11.88 -4.38
CA ASP A 173 14.98 12.70 -3.37
C ASP A 173 13.54 13.04 -3.77
N ARG A 174 13.30 13.23 -5.06
CA ARG A 174 11.96 13.50 -5.62
C ARG A 174 11.01 12.30 -5.52
N ASP A 175 11.55 11.09 -5.41
CA ASP A 175 10.80 9.84 -5.30
C ASP A 175 10.40 9.59 -3.83
N LEU A 176 10.82 10.42 -2.88
CA LEU A 176 10.45 10.31 -1.46
C LEU A 176 9.56 11.48 -1.00
N LYS A 177 9.14 12.34 -1.93
CA LYS A 177 8.30 13.52 -1.70
C LYS A 177 6.97 13.40 -2.42
#